data_AF-S3I6E6-F1
#
_entry.id   AF-S3I6E6-F1
#
_cell.length_a   1.000
_cell.length_b   1.000
_cell.length_c   1.000
_cell.angle_alpha   90.00
_cell.angle_beta   90.00
_cell.angle_gamma   90.00
#
_symmetry.space_group_name_H-M   'P 1'
#
loop_
_entity.id
_entity.type
_entity.pdbx_description
1 polymer ?
#
loop_
_entity_poly.entity_id
_entity_poly.type
_entity_poly.pdbx_seq_one_letter_code
_entity_poly.pdbx_strand_id
1 'polypeptide(L)' 'MKIGNRIGEFLQLRKAYRDLSRLDDAALKDIGVTRGDIKRLVYGR' A
#
# COMPACT_ATOMS: atom_id res chain seq x y z
N MET A 1 -15.84 -6.22 -19.92
CA MET A 1 -15.87 -4.88 -19.25
C MET A 1 -14.59 -4.69 -18.45
N LYS A 2 -13.70 -3.76 -18.83
CA LYS A 2 -12.39 -3.54 -18.17
C LYS A 2 -12.46 -2.61 -16.94
N ILE A 3 -13.61 -1.97 -16.68
CA ILE A 3 -13.79 -0.95 -15.63
C ILE A 3 -13.97 -1.56 -14.23
N GLY A 4 -14.70 -2.67 -14.10
CA GLY A 4 -14.88 -3.34 -12.80
C GLY A 4 -13.56 -3.80 -12.17
N ASN A 5 -12.60 -4.20 -13.01
CA ASN A 5 -11.28 -4.64 -12.56
C ASN A 5 -10.47 -3.50 -11.91
N ARG A 6 -10.58 -2.27 -12.44
CA ARG A 6 -9.85 -1.10 -11.93
C ARG A 6 -10.34 -0.65 -10.56
N ILE A 7 -11.65 -0.76 -10.29
CA ILE A 7 -12.21 -0.40 -8.97
C ILE A 7 -11.75 -1.42 -7.92
N GLY A 8 -11.79 -2.72 -8.25
CA GLY A 8 -11.30 -3.79 -7.37
C GLY A 8 -9.82 -3.62 -7.04
N GLU A 9 -8.99 -3.37 -8.05
CA GLU A 9 -7.56 -3.07 -7.89
C GLU A 9 -7.32 -1.87 -6.98
N PHE A 10 -8.03 -0.75 -7.22
CA PHE A 10 -7.91 0.43 -6.36
C PHE A 10 -8.28 0.15 -4.89
N LEU A 11 -9.34 -0.64 -4.64
CA LEU A 11 -9.74 -1.03 -3.30
C LEU A 11 -8.70 -1.91 -2.61
N GLN A 12 -8.07 -2.84 -3.35
CA GLN A 12 -6.98 -3.66 -2.84
C GLN A 12 -5.75 -2.83 -2.49
N LEU A 13 -5.33 -1.91 -3.37
CA LEU A 13 -4.21 -1.01 -3.10
C LEU A 13 -4.50 -0.12 -1.89
N ARG A 14 -5.71 0.44 -1.78
CA ARG A 14 -6.12 1.24 -0.62
C ARG A 14 -6.10 0.45 0.68
N LYS A 15 -6.45 -0.84 0.63
CA LYS A 15 -6.35 -1.74 1.79
C LYS A 15 -4.89 -1.95 2.18
N ALA A 16 -4.02 -2.30 1.22
CA ALA A 16 -2.59 -2.49 1.45
C ALA A 16 -1.93 -1.24 2.07
N TYR A 17 -2.23 -0.05 1.53
CA TYR A 17 -1.74 1.21 2.08
C TYR A 17 -2.12 1.39 3.56
N ARG A 18 -3.38 1.11 3.91
CA ARG A 18 -3.88 1.23 5.28
C ARG A 18 -3.23 0.22 6.21
N ASP A 19 -3.09 -1.01 5.76
CA ASP A 19 -2.53 -2.09 6.57
C ASP A 19 -1.04 -1.82 6.86
N LEU A 20 -0.27 -1.39 5.86
CA LEU A 20 1.12 -0.94 6.05
C LEU A 20 1.22 0.31 6.92
N SER A 21 0.31 1.28 6.77
CA SER A 21 0.32 2.52 7.56
C SER A 21 0.06 2.30 9.05
N ARG A 22 -0.56 1.16 9.42
CA ARG A 22 -0.83 0.77 10.81
C ARG A 22 0.37 0.12 11.50
N LEU A 23 1.36 -0.35 10.74
CA LEU A 23 2.59 -0.86 11.30
C LEU A 23 3.38 0.30 11.94
N ASP A 24 4.08 -0.03 13.02
CA ASP A 24 5.05 0.89 13.60
C ASP A 24 6.32 0.96 12.73
N ASP A 25 7.18 1.94 13.04
CA ASP A 25 8.38 2.17 12.23
C ASP A 25 9.40 1.03 12.34
N ALA A 26 9.38 0.25 13.44
CA ALA A 26 10.26 -0.90 13.62
C ALA A 26 9.85 -2.07 12.72
N ALA A 27 8.55 -2.39 12.66
CA ALA A 27 7.99 -3.41 11.78
C ALA A 27 8.15 -3.03 10.31
N LEU A 28 7.99 -1.75 9.95
CA LEU A 28 8.28 -1.28 8.60
C LEU A 28 9.77 -1.43 8.26
N LYS A 29 10.66 -1.10 9.20
CA LYS A 29 12.11 -1.25 9.02
C LYS A 29 12.55 -2.70 8.88
N ASP A 30 11.90 -3.63 9.60
CA ASP A 30 12.17 -5.06 9.53
C ASP A 30 11.96 -5.62 8.10
N ILE A 31 10.94 -5.10 7.40
CA ILE A 31 10.68 -5.42 5.99
C ILE A 31 11.40 -4.49 4.99
N GLY A 32 12.32 -3.63 5.47
CA GLY A 32 13.11 -2.75 4.62
C GLY A 32 12.35 -1.58 4.00
N VAL A 33 11.25 -1.15 4.61
CA VAL A 33 10.37 -0.07 4.11
C VAL A 33 10.36 1.09 5.11
N THR A 34 10.32 2.34 4.64
CA THR A 34 10.02 3.50 5.50
C THR A 34 8.58 3.96 5.32
N ARG A 35 8.05 4.71 6.29
CA ARG A 35 6.69 5.26 6.22
C ARG A 35 6.46 6.11 4.96
N GLY A 36 7.50 6.81 4.48
CA GLY A 36 7.44 7.58 3.23
C GLY A 36 7.37 6.71 1.97
N ASP A 37 7.89 5.49 2.02
CA ASP A 37 7.93 4.58 0.87
C ASP A 37 6.58 3.90 0.60
N ILE A 38 5.72 3.77 1.62
CA ILE A 38 4.44 3.03 1.53
C ILE A 38 3.60 3.50 0.33
N LYS A 39 3.47 4.82 0.15
CA LYS A 39 2.69 5.38 -0.97
C LYS A 39 3.28 5.00 -2.32
N ARG A 40 4.61 5.07 -2.44
CA ARG A 40 5.34 4.73 -3.67
C ARG A 40 5.22 3.25 -4.00
N LEU A 41 5.39 2.38 -3.02
CA LEU A 41 5.32 0.93 -3.19
C LEU A 41 3.91 0.44 -3.52
N VAL A 42 2.89 1.06 -2.92
CA VAL A 42 1.49 0.64 -3.12
C VAL A 42 0.91 1.21 -4.42
N TYR A 43 1.18 2.47 -4.76
CA TYR A 43 0.53 3.13 -5.90
C TYR A 43 1.45 3.35 -7.11
N GLY A 44 2.76 3.07 -6.98
CA GLY A 44 3.74 3.29 -8.04
C GLY A 44 3.97 4.76 -8.40
N ARG A 45 3.79 5.70 -7.45
CA ARG A 45 3.95 7.15 -7.66
C ARG A 45 4.96 7.78 -6.72
#